data_AF-A0A836L0V2-F1
#
_entry.id   AF-A0A836L0V2-F1
#
_cell.length_a   1.000
_cell.length_b   1.000
_cell.length_c   1.000
_cell.angle_alpha   90.00
_cell.angle_beta   90.00
_cell.angle_gamma   90.00
#
_symmetry.space_group_name_H-M   'P 1'
#
loop_
_entity.id
_entity.type
_entity.pdbx_description
1 polymer ?
#
loop_
_entity_poly.entity_id
_entity_poly.type
_entity_poly.pdbx_seq_one_letter_code
_entity_poly.pdbx_strand_id
1 'polypeptide(L)'
;MGHQADPNKYATYRDATVLQQRIATFVLVFSFIIVALVMTFSAVLYREAPCQDRADEIELDLRLRSGLTSEGVLTALRSILEERGGWLDFPLRNDDAPTKVQLDILDTDTRFIAGRGFRLVRRNVGSNYHFGLSTVFDKLCGTHPTLSMQVMANVDYERVAYHIKALGLMNSTVKYLQRSSLTTKDRNRLTTMAQLQSVFPGFHQLAPASASLSPTLSMNYTVEGVSDVYYNGRPLDIRVALQRWFPEKGSSDFLRVVVSTHNIMAERDLLSLYTSIQKAFVAQNMLCNASSPKCAAPLDLYIR
;
A
#
# COMPACT_ATOMS: atom_id res chain seq x y z
N MET A 1 34.54 50.38 -74.71
CA MET A 1 33.76 50.56 -73.46
C MET A 1 33.79 49.25 -72.71
N GLY A 2 34.72 49.09 -71.76
CA GLY A 2 34.85 47.88 -70.97
C GLY A 2 34.01 48.02 -69.69
N HIS A 3 33.02 47.14 -69.52
CA HIS A 3 32.32 47.02 -68.25
C HIS A 3 33.24 46.32 -67.25
N GLN A 4 33.81 47.09 -66.32
CA GLN A 4 34.40 46.52 -65.10
C GLN A 4 33.25 45.91 -64.29
N ALA A 5 33.13 44.58 -64.34
CA ALA A 5 32.30 43.84 -63.42
C ALA A 5 32.87 44.05 -62.02
N ASP A 6 32.10 44.72 -61.17
CA ASP A 6 32.50 45.11 -59.82
C ASP A 6 32.72 43.84 -58.95
N PRO A 7 33.97 43.45 -58.66
CA PRO A 7 34.29 42.15 -58.05
C PRO A 7 33.77 42.02 -56.61
N ASN A 8 33.43 43.15 -55.99
CA ASN A 8 32.94 43.22 -54.61
C ASN A 8 31.52 42.67 -54.42
N LYS A 9 30.66 42.70 -55.45
CA LYS A 9 29.28 42.15 -55.37
C LYS A 9 29.26 40.63 -55.22
N TYR A 10 30.19 39.95 -55.87
CA TYR A 10 30.30 38.49 -55.80
C TYR A 10 30.89 38.02 -54.46
N ALA A 11 31.79 38.80 -53.87
CA ALA A 11 32.35 38.52 -52.54
C ALA A 11 31.30 38.67 -51.43
N THR A 12 30.52 39.76 -51.44
CA THR A 12 29.46 39.99 -50.44
C THR A 12 28.33 38.97 -50.53
N TYR A 13 27.94 38.54 -51.74
CA TYR A 13 26.96 37.47 -51.91
C TYR A 13 27.47 36.13 -51.38
N ARG A 14 28.74 35.80 -51.63
CA ARG A 14 29.36 34.56 -51.15
C ARG A 14 29.45 34.54 -49.62
N ASP A 15 29.85 35.64 -49.00
CA ASP A 15 29.89 35.77 -47.53
C ASP A 15 28.50 35.68 -46.90
N ALA A 16 27.48 36.28 -47.54
CA ALA A 16 26.09 36.18 -47.10
C ALA A 16 25.57 34.73 -47.17
N THR A 17 25.87 34.01 -48.26
CA THR A 17 25.45 32.59 -48.40
C THR A 17 26.16 31.68 -47.39
N VAL A 18 27.45 31.90 -47.12
CA VAL A 18 28.21 31.15 -46.11
C VAL A 18 27.68 31.44 -44.70
N LEU A 19 27.34 32.68 -44.39
CA LEU A 19 26.73 33.07 -43.12
C LEU A 19 25.35 32.42 -42.94
N GLN A 20 24.51 32.45 -43.96
CA GLN A 20 23.18 31.82 -43.95
C GLN A 20 23.28 30.30 -43.73
N GLN A 21 24.25 29.64 -44.36
CA GLN A 21 24.48 28.21 -44.20
C GLN A 21 24.98 27.86 -42.79
N ARG A 22 25.84 28.70 -42.19
CA ARG A 22 26.28 28.54 -40.79
C ARG A 22 25.12 28.72 -39.80
N ILE A 23 24.26 29.73 -40.01
CA ILE A 23 23.08 29.94 -39.16
C ILE A 23 22.10 28.77 -39.30
N ALA A 24 21.84 28.29 -40.52
CA ALA A 24 20.95 27.15 -40.76
C ALA A 24 21.48 25.87 -40.10
N THR A 25 22.79 25.62 -40.19
CA THR A 25 23.44 24.46 -39.55
C THR A 25 23.39 24.58 -38.03
N PHE A 26 23.64 25.78 -37.48
CA PHE A 26 23.54 26.04 -36.05
C PHE A 26 22.13 25.80 -35.53
N VAL A 27 21.11 26.31 -36.23
CA VAL A 27 19.70 26.11 -35.87
C VAL A 27 19.34 24.63 -35.94
N LEU A 28 19.74 23.91 -36.99
CA LEU A 28 19.48 22.46 -37.11
C LEU A 28 20.10 21.65 -35.98
N VAL A 29 21.37 21.90 -35.65
CA VAL A 29 22.07 21.22 -34.55
C VAL A 29 21.41 21.56 -33.21
N PHE A 30 21.08 22.84 -32.99
CA PHE A 30 20.45 23.28 -31.74
C PHE A 30 19.03 22.70 -31.59
N SER A 31 18.25 22.64 -32.67
CA SER A 31 16.94 21.97 -32.69
C SER A 31 17.05 20.48 -32.40
N PHE A 32 18.04 19.78 -32.96
CA PHE A 32 18.28 18.37 -32.65
C PHE A 32 18.64 18.17 -31.17
N ILE A 33 19.51 19.01 -30.61
CA ILE A 33 19.86 18.98 -29.18
C ILE A 33 18.63 19.23 -28.30
N ILE A 34 17.77 20.19 -28.64
CA ILE A 34 16.52 20.46 -27.91
C ILE A 34 15.59 19.26 -27.98
N VAL A 35 15.37 18.67 -29.16
CA VAL A 35 14.51 17.48 -29.31
C VAL A 35 15.05 16.30 -28.51
N ALA A 36 16.37 16.06 -28.55
CA ALA A 36 17.01 15.03 -27.75
C ALA A 36 16.84 15.29 -26.24
N LEU A 37 17.05 16.52 -25.77
CA LEU A 37 16.81 16.90 -24.38
C LEU A 37 15.36 16.70 -23.98
N VAL A 38 14.39 17.14 -24.79
CA VAL A 38 12.97 16.94 -24.53
C VAL A 38 12.63 15.45 -24.46
N MET A 39 13.10 14.63 -25.41
CA MET A 39 12.88 13.17 -25.37
C MET A 39 13.50 12.53 -24.12
N THR A 40 14.69 12.97 -23.71
CA THR A 40 15.38 12.43 -22.52
C THR A 40 14.67 12.85 -21.23
N PHE A 41 14.30 14.13 -21.10
CA PHE A 41 13.53 14.64 -19.96
C PHE A 41 12.14 14.01 -19.91
N SER A 42 11.45 13.86 -21.04
CA SER A 42 10.19 13.13 -21.09
C SER A 42 10.38 11.67 -20.67
N ALA A 43 11.41 10.97 -21.14
CA ALA A 43 11.66 9.58 -20.73
C ALA A 43 12.00 9.44 -19.24
N VAL A 44 12.70 10.42 -18.64
CA VAL A 44 12.99 10.47 -17.20
C VAL A 44 11.74 10.84 -16.39
N LEU A 45 10.99 11.86 -16.80
CA LEU A 45 9.74 12.28 -16.14
C LEU A 45 8.64 11.21 -16.22
N TYR A 46 8.51 10.50 -17.36
CA TYR A 46 7.61 9.35 -17.50
C TYR A 46 8.07 8.11 -16.73
N ARG A 47 9.35 8.03 -16.32
CA ARG A 47 9.83 6.98 -15.42
C ARG A 47 9.62 7.33 -13.95
N GLU A 48 9.63 8.61 -13.60
CA GLU A 48 9.50 9.08 -12.20
C GLU A 48 8.04 9.31 -11.77
N ALA A 49 7.13 9.60 -12.71
CA ALA A 49 5.69 9.46 -12.51
C ALA A 49 5.24 8.13 -13.14
N PRO A 50 5.09 6.99 -12.41
CA PRO A 50 4.36 6.93 -11.15
C PRO A 50 4.85 5.79 -10.21
N CYS A 51 6.00 5.94 -9.56
CA CYS A 51 6.36 4.95 -8.53
C CYS A 51 5.39 5.00 -7.33
N GLN A 52 4.77 6.16 -7.03
CA GLN A 52 3.73 6.27 -5.99
C GLN A 52 2.44 5.54 -6.41
N ASP A 53 2.04 5.56 -7.69
CA ASP A 53 0.86 4.82 -8.19
C ASP A 53 1.10 3.30 -8.34
N ARG A 54 2.20 2.76 -7.78
CA ARG A 54 2.40 1.31 -7.68
C ARG A 54 1.72 0.69 -6.46
N ALA A 55 1.14 1.51 -5.58
CA ALA A 55 0.37 0.98 -4.47
C ALA A 55 -0.88 0.27 -5.01
N ASP A 56 -1.00 -1.04 -4.82
CA ASP A 56 -2.12 -1.83 -5.35
C ASP A 56 -3.41 -1.69 -4.52
N GLU A 57 -3.31 -1.12 -3.32
CA GLU A 57 -4.45 -0.83 -2.45
C GLU A 57 -4.16 0.40 -1.57
N ILE A 58 -5.19 1.20 -1.34
CA ILE A 58 -5.20 2.26 -0.32
C ILE A 58 -6.14 1.83 0.79
N GLU A 59 -5.65 1.76 2.02
CA GLU A 59 -6.42 1.33 3.21
C GLU A 59 -6.40 2.42 4.29
N LEU A 60 -7.58 2.78 4.77
CA LEU A 60 -7.80 3.69 5.89
C LEU A 60 -8.64 2.99 6.95
N ASP A 61 -8.29 3.17 8.22
CA ASP A 61 -9.02 2.51 9.31
C ASP A 61 -9.37 3.41 10.49
N LEU A 62 -10.55 3.16 11.04
CA LEU A 62 -11.09 3.79 12.24
C LEU A 62 -11.27 2.73 13.30
N ARG A 63 -10.66 2.96 14.47
CA ARG A 63 -10.90 2.13 15.64
C ARG A 63 -12.01 2.72 16.49
N LEU A 64 -12.89 1.84 16.91
CA LEU A 64 -14.04 2.22 17.70
C LEU A 64 -13.82 1.89 19.18
N ARG A 65 -14.52 2.62 20.04
CA ARG A 65 -14.50 2.36 21.48
C ARG A 65 -14.99 0.94 21.79
N SER A 66 -14.47 0.36 22.87
CA SER A 66 -14.94 -0.94 23.38
C SER A 66 -16.42 -0.87 23.78
N GLY A 67 -17.14 -1.98 23.63
CA GLY A 67 -18.55 -2.11 24.05
C GLY A 67 -19.59 -1.69 23.02
N LEU A 68 -19.17 -1.26 21.82
CA LEU A 68 -20.09 -1.11 20.69
C LEU A 68 -20.47 -2.48 20.10
N THR A 69 -21.71 -2.62 19.65
CA THR A 69 -22.19 -3.80 18.94
C THR A 69 -21.93 -3.65 17.44
N SER A 70 -21.68 -4.76 16.73
CA SER A 70 -21.52 -4.76 15.28
C SER A 70 -22.73 -4.12 14.59
N GLU A 71 -23.95 -4.50 15.02
CA GLU A 71 -25.21 -3.95 14.50
C GLU A 71 -25.31 -2.42 14.68
N GLY A 72 -24.98 -1.90 15.88
CA GLY A 72 -25.00 -0.46 16.12
C GLY A 72 -24.04 0.31 15.22
N VAL A 73 -22.88 -0.27 14.93
CA VAL A 73 -21.89 0.31 13.99
C VAL A 73 -22.38 0.26 12.55
N LEU A 74 -22.97 -0.85 12.12
CA LEU A 74 -23.52 -0.99 10.76
C LEU A 74 -24.67 -0.03 10.53
N THR A 75 -25.58 0.14 11.50
CA THR A 75 -26.68 1.11 11.45
C THR A 75 -26.14 2.54 11.33
N ALA A 76 -25.13 2.89 12.13
CA ALA A 76 -24.48 4.19 12.02
C ALA A 76 -23.84 4.40 10.63
N LEU A 77 -23.12 3.41 10.11
CA LEU A 77 -22.50 3.49 8.78
C LEU A 77 -23.52 3.68 7.65
N ARG A 78 -24.65 2.95 7.70
CA ARG A 78 -25.75 3.10 6.73
C ARG A 78 -26.33 4.50 6.78
N SER A 79 -26.68 4.98 7.98
CA SER A 79 -27.24 6.33 8.18
C SER A 79 -26.29 7.43 7.66
N ILE A 80 -24.99 7.33 7.93
CA ILE A 80 -23.98 8.30 7.46
C ILE A 80 -23.92 8.38 5.93
N LEU A 81 -24.05 7.23 5.25
CA LEU A 81 -23.99 7.16 3.80
C LEU A 81 -25.31 7.59 3.15
N GLU A 82 -26.45 7.21 3.73
CA GLU A 82 -27.77 7.62 3.27
C GLU A 82 -27.95 9.14 3.31
N GLU A 83 -27.50 9.81 4.39
CA GLU A 83 -27.47 11.27 4.50
C GLU A 83 -26.71 11.97 3.36
N ARG A 84 -25.84 11.22 2.66
CA ARG A 84 -24.99 11.71 1.59
C ARG A 84 -25.38 11.18 0.21
N GLY A 85 -26.53 10.52 0.08
CA GLY A 85 -26.98 9.92 -1.18
C GLY A 85 -26.20 8.66 -1.58
N GLY A 86 -25.47 8.06 -0.63
CA GLY A 86 -24.80 6.78 -0.80
C GLY A 86 -25.54 5.65 -0.09
N TRP A 87 -25.15 4.41 -0.38
CA TRP A 87 -25.66 3.23 0.32
C TRP A 87 -24.58 2.15 0.46
N LEU A 88 -24.73 1.32 1.49
CA LEU A 88 -23.92 0.12 1.75
C LEU A 88 -24.80 -1.11 1.65
N ASP A 89 -24.40 -2.03 0.78
CA ASP A 89 -24.95 -3.37 0.74
C ASP A 89 -24.07 -4.32 1.57
N PHE A 90 -24.21 -4.25 2.91
CA PHE A 90 -23.69 -5.32 3.74
C PHE A 90 -24.58 -6.54 3.52
N PRO A 91 -24.06 -7.62 2.91
CA PRO A 91 -24.86 -8.81 2.67
C PRO A 91 -25.41 -9.33 4.00
N LEU A 92 -26.68 -9.75 3.99
CA LEU A 92 -27.28 -10.46 5.12
C LEU A 92 -26.39 -11.66 5.41
N ARG A 93 -25.84 -11.70 6.62
CA ARG A 93 -24.95 -12.75 7.04
C ARG A 93 -25.74 -14.06 7.07
N ASN A 94 -25.41 -14.99 6.18
CA ASN A 94 -25.88 -16.37 6.28
C ASN A 94 -25.49 -16.90 7.68
N ASP A 95 -26.26 -17.86 8.22
CA ASP A 95 -26.09 -18.43 9.57
C ASP A 95 -24.71 -19.05 9.86
N ASP A 96 -23.78 -19.03 8.90
CA ASP A 96 -22.40 -19.43 9.09
C ASP A 96 -21.66 -18.49 10.06
N ALA A 97 -21.01 -19.11 11.05
CA ALA A 97 -20.15 -18.39 11.98
C ALA A 97 -19.04 -17.64 11.21
N PRO A 98 -18.66 -16.43 11.67
CA PRO A 98 -17.68 -15.63 10.94
C PRO A 98 -16.33 -16.36 11.01
N THR A 99 -15.61 -16.44 9.89
CA THR A 99 -14.30 -17.09 9.87
C THR A 99 -13.35 -16.33 10.79
N LYS A 100 -12.92 -16.99 11.87
CA LYS A 100 -11.95 -16.43 12.82
C LYS A 100 -10.54 -16.55 12.24
N VAL A 101 -9.91 -15.41 12.04
CA VAL A 101 -8.51 -15.29 11.61
C VAL A 101 -7.63 -15.07 12.83
N GLN A 102 -6.76 -16.02 13.09
CA GLN A 102 -5.59 -15.92 13.93
C GLN A 102 -4.44 -15.28 13.14
N LEU A 103 -3.84 -14.26 13.75
CA LEU A 103 -2.68 -13.54 13.27
C LEU A 103 -1.56 -13.69 14.29
N ASP A 104 -0.44 -14.27 13.87
CA ASP A 104 0.75 -14.43 14.69
C ASP A 104 1.90 -13.59 14.10
N ILE A 105 2.55 -12.77 14.91
CA ILE A 105 3.82 -12.14 14.56
C ILE A 105 4.94 -13.11 14.94
N LEU A 106 5.61 -13.64 13.93
CA LEU A 106 6.72 -14.58 14.10
C LEU A 106 8.03 -13.83 14.17
N ASP A 107 8.83 -14.11 15.19
CA ASP A 107 10.21 -13.64 15.29
C ASP A 107 11.04 -14.65 16.11
N THR A 108 12.33 -14.42 16.17
CA THR A 108 13.24 -15.04 17.13
C THR A 108 13.08 -14.42 18.52
N ASP A 109 13.54 -15.10 19.55
CA ASP A 109 13.55 -14.58 20.93
C ASP A 109 14.35 -13.26 21.05
N THR A 110 15.34 -13.06 20.19
CA THR A 110 16.15 -11.83 20.11
C THR A 110 15.53 -10.73 19.25
N ARG A 111 14.30 -10.91 18.75
CA ARG A 111 13.60 -9.97 17.85
C ARG A 111 14.40 -9.61 16.60
N PHE A 112 15.09 -10.59 16.05
CA PHE A 112 15.98 -10.45 14.90
C PHE A 112 15.29 -9.83 13.67
N ILE A 113 14.11 -10.31 13.29
CA ILE A 113 13.39 -9.83 12.10
C ILE A 113 12.95 -8.38 12.32
N ALA A 114 12.35 -8.10 13.48
CA ALA A 114 11.93 -6.77 13.88
C ALA A 114 13.10 -5.77 13.94
N GLY A 115 14.23 -6.19 14.49
CA GLY A 115 15.46 -5.38 14.59
C GLY A 115 16.03 -4.96 13.24
N ARG A 116 15.60 -5.59 12.14
CA ARG A 116 15.99 -5.25 10.76
C ARG A 116 14.94 -4.41 10.03
N GLY A 117 13.85 -4.01 10.69
CA GLY A 117 12.78 -3.23 10.07
C GLY A 117 11.76 -4.06 9.28
N PHE A 118 11.67 -5.35 9.57
CA PHE A 118 10.70 -6.26 8.96
C PHE A 118 9.72 -6.82 10.00
N ARG A 119 8.57 -7.29 9.53
CA ARG A 119 7.65 -8.11 10.31
C ARG A 119 7.24 -9.32 9.51
N LEU A 120 7.43 -10.50 10.10
CA LEU A 120 6.91 -11.75 9.57
C LEU A 120 5.58 -12.06 10.26
N VAL A 121 4.53 -12.20 9.47
CA VAL A 121 3.17 -12.43 9.95
C VAL A 121 2.66 -13.74 9.40
N ARG A 122 2.06 -14.58 10.23
CA ARG A 122 1.30 -15.77 9.83
C ARG A 122 -0.18 -15.52 10.06
N ARG A 123 -1.00 -15.70 9.02
CA ARG A 123 -2.47 -15.66 9.10
C ARG A 123 -3.06 -17.00 8.70
N ASN A 124 -4.09 -17.49 9.38
CA ASN A 124 -4.89 -18.62 8.91
C ASN A 124 -6.15 -18.11 8.19
N VAL A 125 -6.40 -18.63 6.99
CA VAL A 125 -7.61 -18.33 6.22
C VAL A 125 -8.18 -19.66 5.75
N GLY A 126 -9.20 -20.15 6.46
CA GLY A 126 -9.72 -21.50 6.26
C GLY A 126 -8.65 -22.57 6.52
N SER A 127 -8.40 -23.42 5.52
CA SER A 127 -7.36 -24.46 5.56
C SER A 127 -5.98 -24.02 5.09
N ASN A 128 -5.83 -22.76 4.66
CA ASN A 128 -4.57 -22.21 4.17
C ASN A 128 -3.90 -21.29 5.22
N TYR A 129 -2.58 -21.23 5.14
CA TYR A 129 -1.74 -20.35 5.94
C TYR A 129 -1.02 -19.37 5.01
N HIS A 130 -1.09 -18.09 5.37
CA HIS A 130 -0.43 -17.01 4.67
C HIS A 130 0.72 -16.50 5.53
N PHE A 131 1.95 -16.67 5.04
CA PHE A 131 3.14 -16.08 5.61
C PHE A 131 3.48 -14.81 4.84
N GLY A 132 3.41 -13.66 5.49
CA GLY A 132 3.71 -12.36 4.90
C GLY A 132 4.91 -11.72 5.58
N LEU A 133 5.97 -11.47 4.83
CA LEU A 133 7.05 -10.58 5.25
C LEU A 133 6.68 -9.16 4.82
N SER A 134 6.65 -8.23 5.77
CA SER A 134 6.25 -6.84 5.52
C SER A 134 7.31 -5.86 5.98
N THR A 135 7.42 -4.73 5.28
CA THR A 135 8.25 -3.59 5.66
C THR A 135 7.52 -2.28 5.34
N VAL A 136 7.85 -1.20 6.06
CA VAL A 136 7.16 0.08 5.95
C VAL A 136 8.12 1.16 5.50
N PHE A 137 7.68 1.97 4.54
CA PHE A 137 8.41 3.12 4.02
C PHE A 137 7.59 4.41 4.12
N ASP A 138 8.30 5.53 4.14
CA ASP A 138 7.70 6.87 4.13
C ASP A 138 7.34 7.35 2.72
N LYS A 139 7.98 6.75 1.70
CA LYS A 139 7.80 7.04 0.28
C LYS A 139 7.92 5.70 -0.45
N LEU A 140 7.39 5.61 -1.67
CA LEU A 140 7.55 4.42 -2.51
C LEU A 140 8.75 4.59 -3.47
N CYS A 141 9.00 5.82 -3.90
CA CYS A 141 10.09 6.19 -4.80
C CYS A 141 11.41 6.38 -4.04
N GLY A 142 12.50 5.80 -4.55
CA GLY A 142 13.85 5.99 -4.00
C GLY A 142 14.11 5.26 -2.68
N THR A 143 13.16 4.45 -2.23
CA THR A 143 13.24 3.64 -1.02
C THR A 143 13.18 2.17 -1.38
N HIS A 144 14.09 1.38 -0.83
CA HIS A 144 14.14 -0.06 -1.02
C HIS A 144 14.30 -0.74 0.33
N PRO A 145 13.76 -1.96 0.50
CA PRO A 145 14.00 -2.73 1.70
C PRO A 145 15.51 -2.98 1.85
N THR A 146 15.99 -2.99 3.09
CA THR A 146 17.40 -3.27 3.40
C THR A 146 17.83 -4.67 2.96
N LEU A 147 16.87 -5.59 2.81
CA LEU A 147 17.04 -6.96 2.37
C LEU A 147 16.04 -7.29 1.25
N SER A 148 16.42 -8.21 0.35
CA SER A 148 15.50 -8.69 -0.68
C SER A 148 14.28 -9.37 -0.04
N MET A 149 13.08 -8.98 -0.49
CA MET A 149 11.82 -9.60 -0.08
C MET A 149 11.33 -10.65 -1.09
N GLN A 150 12.18 -11.08 -2.02
CA GLN A 150 11.84 -12.13 -2.98
C GLN A 150 11.40 -13.40 -2.25
N VAL A 151 10.32 -14.00 -2.74
CA VAL A 151 9.75 -15.24 -2.19
C VAL A 151 10.01 -16.40 -3.15
N MET A 152 10.51 -17.51 -2.63
CA MET A 152 10.68 -18.76 -3.35
C MET A 152 9.63 -19.77 -2.86
N ALA A 153 8.68 -20.12 -3.74
CA ALA A 153 7.86 -21.30 -3.57
C ALA A 153 8.70 -22.55 -3.82
N ASN A 154 8.41 -23.61 -3.07
CA ASN A 154 9.16 -24.87 -3.13
C ASN A 154 8.29 -26.07 -3.49
N VAL A 155 6.97 -25.89 -3.62
CA VAL A 155 5.99 -26.93 -3.94
C VAL A 155 4.83 -26.36 -4.78
N ASP A 156 4.18 -27.21 -5.57
CA ASP A 156 3.18 -26.77 -6.56
C ASP A 156 1.92 -26.11 -5.98
N TYR A 157 1.60 -26.38 -4.71
CA TYR A 157 0.45 -25.77 -4.03
C TYR A 157 0.80 -24.45 -3.33
N GLU A 158 2.07 -24.05 -3.33
CA GLU A 158 2.49 -22.76 -2.78
C GLU A 158 2.22 -21.64 -3.78
N ARG A 159 1.64 -20.54 -3.30
CA ARG A 159 1.37 -19.36 -4.12
C ARG A 159 2.10 -18.15 -3.56
N VAL A 160 2.82 -17.47 -4.44
CA VAL A 160 3.56 -16.24 -4.11
C VAL A 160 2.76 -15.03 -4.55
N ALA A 161 2.72 -14.00 -3.71
CA ALA A 161 2.17 -12.70 -4.09
C ALA A 161 3.00 -11.54 -3.52
N TYR A 162 2.96 -10.42 -4.22
CA TYR A 162 3.66 -9.19 -3.87
C TYR A 162 2.66 -8.05 -3.90
N HIS A 163 2.61 -7.29 -2.80
CA HIS A 163 1.65 -6.21 -2.61
C HIS A 163 2.36 -5.00 -2.02
N ILE A 164 1.91 -3.80 -2.37
CA ILE A 164 2.31 -2.53 -1.77
C ILE A 164 1.04 -1.77 -1.39
N LYS A 165 0.72 -1.74 -0.09
CA LYS A 165 -0.42 -0.97 0.39
C LYS A 165 -0.03 0.44 0.79
N ALA A 166 -0.78 1.43 0.36
CA ALA A 166 -0.75 2.77 0.96
C ALA A 166 -1.63 2.77 2.21
N LEU A 167 -1.02 3.03 3.37
CA LEU A 167 -1.67 3.17 4.65
C LEU A 167 -1.75 4.66 5.00
N GLY A 168 -2.95 5.24 4.93
CA GLY A 168 -3.13 6.61 5.39
C GLY A 168 -3.15 6.66 6.92
N LEU A 169 -2.25 7.45 7.51
CA LEU A 169 -2.26 7.73 8.95
C LEU A 169 -3.17 8.92 9.27
N MET A 170 -3.67 8.96 10.51
CA MET A 170 -4.52 10.05 11.04
C MET A 170 -3.92 11.47 10.89
N ASN A 171 -2.61 11.58 10.63
CA ASN A 171 -1.88 12.84 10.51
C ASN A 171 -1.64 13.25 9.04
N SER A 172 -2.40 12.71 8.09
CA SER A 172 -2.22 12.95 6.63
C SER A 172 -0.86 12.50 6.09
N THR A 173 -0.15 11.65 6.83
CA THR A 173 1.09 11.03 6.37
C THR A 173 0.76 9.64 5.83
N VAL A 174 1.00 9.42 4.55
CA VAL A 174 0.87 8.10 3.94
C VAL A 174 2.13 7.31 4.25
N LYS A 175 1.96 6.06 4.69
CA LYS A 175 3.04 5.08 4.77
C LYS A 175 2.80 4.00 3.73
N TYR A 176 3.86 3.45 3.17
CA TYR A 176 3.79 2.39 2.18
C TYR A 176 4.22 1.08 2.83
N LEU A 177 3.28 0.14 2.94
CA LEU A 177 3.52 -1.20 3.43
C LEU A 177 3.81 -2.12 2.24
N GLN A 178 5.07 -2.43 2.02
CA GLN A 178 5.45 -3.48 1.07
C GLN A 178 5.33 -4.83 1.76
N ARG A 179 4.64 -5.78 1.12
CA ARG A 179 4.41 -7.13 1.62
C ARG A 179 4.74 -8.14 0.54
N SER A 180 5.47 -9.17 0.93
CA SER A 180 5.76 -10.34 0.10
C SER A 180 5.24 -11.56 0.84
N SER A 181 4.43 -12.37 0.17
CA SER A 181 3.67 -13.42 0.84
C SER A 181 3.81 -14.78 0.16
N LEU A 182 3.76 -15.81 1.00
CA LEU A 182 3.65 -17.21 0.63
C LEU A 182 2.35 -17.77 1.21
N THR A 183 1.49 -18.30 0.35
CA THR A 183 0.32 -19.07 0.76
C THR A 183 0.62 -20.55 0.66
N THR A 184 0.33 -21.31 1.71
CA THR A 184 0.64 -22.74 1.81
C THR A 184 -0.41 -23.48 2.65
N LYS A 185 -0.46 -24.81 2.54
CA LYS A 185 -1.28 -25.67 3.43
C LYS A 185 -0.55 -26.05 4.71
N ASP A 186 0.76 -25.79 4.80
CA ASP A 186 1.59 -26.15 5.93
C ASP A 186 1.70 -25.01 6.96
N ARG A 187 1.10 -25.21 8.13
CA ARG A 187 1.15 -24.27 9.27
C ARG A 187 2.57 -24.01 9.78
N ASN A 188 3.44 -25.00 9.66
CA ASN A 188 4.78 -25.01 10.23
C ASN A 188 5.84 -24.76 9.15
N ARG A 189 5.43 -24.24 7.99
CA ARG A 189 6.34 -23.95 6.88
C ARG A 189 7.51 -23.06 7.26
N LEU A 190 7.31 -22.13 8.19
CA LEU A 190 8.30 -21.20 8.74
C LEU A 190 8.31 -21.25 10.27
N THR A 191 9.14 -22.13 10.82
CA THR A 191 9.39 -22.29 12.28
C THR A 191 10.85 -22.10 12.67
N THR A 192 11.74 -21.95 11.69
CA THR A 192 13.18 -21.73 11.90
C THR A 192 13.72 -20.69 10.93
N MET A 193 14.87 -20.09 11.26
CA MET A 193 15.55 -19.17 10.36
C MET A 193 16.01 -19.84 9.07
N ALA A 194 16.42 -21.11 9.10
CA ALA A 194 16.75 -21.86 7.88
C ALA A 194 15.56 -21.95 6.91
N GLN A 195 14.37 -22.25 7.43
CA GLN A 195 13.15 -22.29 6.63
C GLN A 195 12.78 -20.90 6.10
N LEU A 196 12.94 -19.86 6.91
CA LEU A 196 12.75 -18.48 6.48
C LEU A 196 13.69 -18.12 5.34
N GLN A 197 14.97 -18.47 5.45
CA GLN A 197 15.98 -18.21 4.44
C GLN A 197 15.70 -18.96 3.12
N SER A 198 15.17 -20.19 3.21
CA SER A 198 14.71 -20.94 2.04
C SER A 198 13.55 -20.24 1.31
N VAL A 199 12.60 -19.65 2.04
CA VAL A 199 11.43 -18.99 1.44
C VAL A 199 11.74 -17.53 1.06
N PHE A 200 12.54 -16.83 1.86
CA PHE A 200 12.94 -15.43 1.69
C PHE A 200 14.48 -15.36 1.65
N PRO A 201 15.11 -15.60 0.49
CA PRO A 201 16.56 -15.70 0.36
C PRO A 201 17.35 -14.46 0.78
N GLY A 202 16.71 -13.29 0.85
CA GLY A 202 17.33 -12.05 1.34
C GLY A 202 17.82 -12.12 2.80
N PHE A 203 17.42 -13.14 3.56
CA PHE A 203 17.88 -13.39 4.92
C PHE A 203 19.07 -14.35 5.02
N HIS A 204 19.52 -14.94 3.91
CA HIS A 204 20.73 -15.76 3.90
C HIS A 204 21.89 -14.92 4.44
N GLN A 205 22.64 -15.44 5.43
CA GLN A 205 23.84 -14.85 6.03
C GLN A 205 23.67 -13.90 7.23
N LEU A 206 22.46 -13.63 7.72
CA LEU A 206 22.30 -12.64 8.80
C LEU A 206 22.03 -13.22 10.20
N ALA A 207 21.59 -14.47 10.29
CA ALA A 207 21.33 -15.17 11.56
C ALA A 207 21.76 -16.64 11.47
N PRO A 208 22.07 -17.28 12.62
CA PRO A 208 22.29 -18.72 12.68
C PRO A 208 21.05 -19.46 12.18
N ALA A 209 21.26 -20.42 11.26
CA ALA A 209 20.19 -21.23 10.68
C ALA A 209 19.36 -22.00 11.74
N SER A 210 19.96 -22.26 12.91
CA SER A 210 19.35 -22.98 14.03
C SER A 210 18.39 -22.16 14.89
N ALA A 211 18.29 -20.83 14.70
CA ALA A 211 17.38 -20.02 15.51
C ALA A 211 15.91 -20.37 15.19
N SER A 212 15.11 -20.59 16.24
CA SER A 212 13.68 -20.85 16.13
C SER A 212 12.88 -19.57 15.95
N LEU A 213 11.79 -19.67 15.19
CA LEU A 213 10.78 -18.64 15.02
C LEU A 213 9.53 -19.04 15.81
N SER A 214 9.11 -18.17 16.71
CA SER A 214 7.96 -18.37 17.57
C SER A 214 7.02 -17.16 17.49
N PRO A 215 5.71 -17.33 17.77
CA PRO A 215 4.80 -16.21 17.93
C PRO A 215 5.23 -15.33 19.10
N THR A 216 5.59 -14.08 18.79
CA THR A 216 5.91 -13.03 19.79
C THR A 216 4.68 -12.21 20.17
N LEU A 217 3.67 -12.22 19.31
CA LEU A 217 2.35 -11.62 19.53
C LEU A 217 1.33 -12.45 18.74
N SER A 218 0.22 -12.81 19.38
CA SER A 218 -0.92 -13.39 18.68
C SER A 218 -2.17 -12.54 18.89
N MET A 219 -2.95 -12.39 17.84
CA MET A 219 -4.23 -11.69 17.86
C MET A 219 -5.24 -12.48 17.04
N ASN A 220 -6.51 -12.39 17.40
CA ASN A 220 -7.57 -12.93 16.56
C ASN A 220 -8.45 -11.81 16.06
N TYR A 221 -9.01 -11.96 14.87
CA TYR A 221 -10.08 -11.10 14.41
C TYR A 221 -11.10 -11.88 13.57
N THR A 222 -12.32 -11.34 13.51
CA THR A 222 -13.39 -11.79 12.63
C THR A 222 -13.74 -10.65 11.69
N VAL A 223 -14.01 -10.96 10.42
CA VAL A 223 -14.62 -10.01 9.49
C VAL A 223 -16.13 -10.14 9.67
N GLU A 224 -16.75 -9.14 10.27
CA GLU A 224 -18.18 -9.13 10.60
C GLU A 224 -19.05 -8.81 9.38
N GLY A 225 -18.48 -8.07 8.41
CA GLY A 225 -19.13 -7.76 7.13
C GLY A 225 -18.20 -6.98 6.20
N VAL A 226 -18.44 -7.11 4.89
CA VAL A 226 -17.79 -6.34 3.83
C VAL A 226 -18.88 -5.85 2.89
N SER A 227 -18.84 -4.59 2.51
CA SER A 227 -19.77 -3.96 1.58
C SER A 227 -19.02 -3.14 0.55
N ASP A 228 -19.46 -3.21 -0.70
CA ASP A 228 -19.12 -2.18 -1.68
C ASP A 228 -19.91 -0.90 -1.35
N VAL A 229 -19.33 0.26 -1.66
CA VAL A 229 -19.98 1.56 -1.49
C VAL A 229 -20.66 1.94 -2.78
N TYR A 230 -21.86 2.48 -2.70
CA TYR A 230 -22.57 2.99 -3.86
C TYR A 230 -22.96 4.45 -3.66
N TYR A 231 -23.01 5.20 -4.76
CA TYR A 231 -23.41 6.60 -4.78
C TYR A 231 -24.40 6.82 -5.93
N ASN A 232 -25.58 7.38 -5.63
CA ASN A 232 -26.65 7.58 -6.62
C ASN A 232 -26.96 6.31 -7.45
N GLY A 233 -26.94 5.14 -6.80
CA GLY A 233 -27.22 3.85 -7.44
C GLY A 233 -26.08 3.25 -8.27
N ARG A 234 -24.89 3.87 -8.30
CA ARG A 234 -23.71 3.33 -8.99
C ARG A 234 -22.65 2.85 -7.99
N PRO A 235 -22.02 1.68 -8.19
CA PRO A 235 -20.94 1.23 -7.33
C PRO A 235 -19.76 2.19 -7.48
N LEU A 236 -19.23 2.63 -6.34
CA LEU A 236 -17.89 3.20 -6.24
C LEU A 236 -16.91 2.05 -6.09
N ASP A 237 -15.71 2.25 -6.61
CA ASP A 237 -14.59 1.31 -6.43
C ASP A 237 -13.99 1.45 -5.02
N ILE A 238 -14.84 1.32 -4.00
CA ILE A 238 -14.50 1.51 -2.59
C ILE A 238 -15.24 0.44 -1.79
N ARG A 239 -14.54 -0.18 -0.84
CA ARG A 239 -15.07 -1.17 0.08
C ARG A 239 -15.02 -0.68 1.50
N VAL A 240 -16.04 -1.05 2.28
CA VAL A 240 -16.08 -0.85 3.73
C VAL A 240 -16.19 -2.23 4.39
N ALA A 241 -15.23 -2.55 5.25
CA ALA A 241 -15.22 -3.77 6.04
C ALA A 241 -15.32 -3.46 7.53
N LEU A 242 -16.13 -4.22 8.25
CA LEU A 242 -16.19 -4.20 9.71
C LEU A 242 -15.44 -5.42 10.24
N GLN A 243 -14.44 -5.17 11.09
CA GLN A 243 -13.63 -6.21 11.73
C GLN A 243 -13.79 -6.13 13.25
N ARG A 244 -13.93 -7.28 13.91
CA ARG A 244 -13.88 -7.38 15.36
C ARG A 244 -12.59 -8.04 15.79
N TRP A 245 -11.82 -7.36 16.62
CA TRP A 245 -10.51 -7.79 17.05
C TRP A 245 -10.54 -8.24 18.51
N PHE A 246 -9.92 -9.38 18.77
CA PHE A 246 -9.78 -10.03 20.05
C PHE A 246 -8.29 -10.09 20.41
N PRO A 247 -7.75 -9.02 21.04
CA PRO A 247 -6.37 -9.04 21.54
C PRO A 247 -6.18 -10.12 22.62
N GLU A 248 -4.94 -10.56 22.83
CA GLU A 248 -4.60 -11.54 23.87
C GLU A 248 -4.91 -11.04 25.30
N LYS A 249 -4.97 -12.00 26.24
CA LYS A 249 -5.46 -11.91 27.63
C LYS A 249 -5.35 -10.53 28.29
N GLY A 250 -6.47 -10.04 28.82
CA GLY A 250 -6.56 -8.82 29.66
C GLY A 250 -7.01 -7.56 28.93
N SER A 251 -7.06 -7.59 27.60
CA SER A 251 -7.56 -6.48 26.77
C SER A 251 -9.00 -6.73 26.31
N SER A 252 -9.82 -5.68 26.30
CA SER A 252 -11.16 -5.75 25.73
C SER A 252 -11.09 -5.85 24.21
N ASP A 253 -12.05 -6.55 23.62
CA ASP A 253 -12.25 -6.55 22.18
C ASP A 253 -12.61 -5.15 21.66
N PHE A 254 -12.35 -4.92 20.38
CA PHE A 254 -12.68 -3.67 19.72
C PHE A 254 -13.15 -3.91 18.29
N LEU A 255 -13.91 -2.95 17.77
CA LEU A 255 -14.34 -2.92 16.37
C LEU A 255 -13.42 -1.98 15.58
N ARG A 256 -13.10 -2.38 14.36
CA ARG A 256 -12.33 -1.61 13.38
C ARG A 256 -13.16 -1.51 12.11
N VAL A 257 -13.39 -0.30 11.64
CA VAL A 257 -13.96 -0.03 10.32
C VAL A 257 -12.79 0.25 9.38
N VAL A 258 -12.70 -0.52 8.31
CA VAL A 258 -11.67 -0.40 7.28
C VAL A 258 -12.35 0.06 6.01
N VAL A 259 -11.86 1.15 5.43
CA VAL A 259 -12.29 1.64 4.12
C VAL A 259 -11.10 1.47 3.17
N SER A 260 -11.29 0.78 2.04
CA SER A 260 -10.20 0.57 1.09
C SER A 260 -10.63 0.64 -0.36
N THR A 261 -9.67 0.87 -1.25
CA THR A 261 -9.84 0.79 -2.71
C THR A 261 -8.60 0.15 -3.35
N HIS A 262 -8.81 -0.62 -4.43
CA HIS A 262 -7.72 -1.11 -5.30
C HIS A 262 -7.46 -0.17 -6.49
N ASN A 263 -8.22 0.92 -6.58
CA ASN A 263 -8.14 1.88 -7.66
C ASN A 263 -7.66 3.23 -7.12
N ILE A 264 -6.40 3.52 -7.41
CA ILE A 264 -5.71 4.73 -6.95
C ILE A 264 -6.41 6.00 -7.44
N MET A 265 -7.10 5.94 -8.59
CA MET A 265 -7.87 7.08 -9.09
C MET A 265 -9.07 7.41 -8.18
N ALA A 266 -9.53 6.47 -7.35
CA ALA A 266 -10.58 6.65 -6.36
C ALA A 266 -10.08 7.16 -4.99
N GLU A 267 -8.78 7.49 -4.84
CA GLU A 267 -8.19 7.96 -3.57
C GLU A 267 -8.93 9.17 -3.00
N ARG A 268 -9.28 10.14 -3.84
CA ARG A 268 -9.97 11.36 -3.41
C ARG A 268 -11.36 11.03 -2.84
N ASP A 269 -12.07 10.12 -3.48
CA ASP A 269 -13.40 9.69 -3.05
C ASP A 269 -13.31 8.84 -1.77
N LEU A 270 -12.28 7.99 -1.67
CA LEU A 270 -11.94 7.24 -0.46
C LEU A 270 -11.71 8.18 0.74
N LEU A 271 -10.85 9.19 0.57
CA LEU A 271 -10.52 10.16 1.62
C LEU A 271 -11.74 10.99 2.03
N SER A 272 -12.57 11.38 1.05
CA SER A 272 -13.83 12.08 1.30
C SER A 272 -14.78 11.23 2.15
N LEU A 273 -14.97 9.96 1.78
CA LEU A 273 -15.80 9.02 2.53
C LEU A 273 -15.24 8.77 3.94
N TYR A 274 -13.96 8.46 4.05
CA TYR A 274 -13.29 8.22 5.32
C TYR A 274 -13.45 9.41 6.28
N THR A 275 -13.18 10.63 5.80
CA THR A 275 -13.33 11.87 6.60
C THR A 275 -14.77 12.05 7.08
N SER A 276 -15.73 11.63 6.26
CA SER A 276 -17.16 11.72 6.56
C SER A 276 -17.56 10.75 7.66
N ILE A 277 -17.15 9.49 7.53
CA ILE A 277 -17.37 8.46 8.55
C ILE A 277 -16.68 8.88 9.85
N GLN A 278 -15.44 9.35 9.78
CA GLN A 278 -14.67 9.81 10.93
C GLN A 278 -15.42 10.93 11.66
N LYS A 279 -15.83 12.00 10.97
CA LYS A 279 -16.57 13.13 11.56
C LYS A 279 -17.85 12.69 12.25
N ALA A 280 -18.62 11.80 11.62
CA ALA A 280 -19.85 11.29 12.20
C ALA A 280 -19.59 10.42 13.45
N PHE A 281 -18.59 9.54 13.41
CA PHE A 281 -18.20 8.73 14.56
C PHE A 281 -17.62 9.57 15.71
N VAL A 282 -16.96 10.70 15.43
CA VAL A 282 -16.58 11.68 16.46
C VAL A 282 -17.84 12.27 17.10
N ALA A 283 -18.80 12.74 16.29
CA ALA A 283 -20.04 13.34 16.79
C ALA A 283 -20.87 12.37 17.64
N GLN A 284 -20.89 11.09 17.27
CA GLN A 284 -21.58 10.01 17.99
C GLN A 284 -20.76 9.42 19.14
N ASN A 285 -19.56 9.96 19.42
CA ASN A 285 -18.63 9.47 20.45
C ASN A 285 -18.33 7.95 20.31
N MET A 286 -18.18 7.48 19.07
CA MET A 286 -17.92 6.07 18.75
C MET A 286 -16.43 5.77 18.57
N LEU A 287 -15.61 6.77 18.25
CA LEU A 287 -14.18 6.58 18.08
C LEU A 287 -13.48 6.28 19.41
N CYS A 288 -12.42 5.48 19.32
CA CYS A 288 -11.52 5.24 20.43
C CYS A 288 -10.79 6.54 20.83
N ASN A 289 -10.83 6.94 22.09
CA ASN A 289 -10.08 8.10 22.58
C ASN A 289 -8.60 7.72 22.76
N ALA A 290 -7.68 8.49 22.18
CA ALA A 290 -6.24 8.23 22.23
C ALA A 290 -5.66 8.19 23.65
N SER A 291 -6.35 8.77 24.64
CA SER A 291 -6.00 8.75 26.06
C SER A 291 -6.36 7.45 26.79
N SER A 292 -7.17 6.58 26.19
CA SER A 292 -7.49 5.27 26.79
C SER A 292 -6.37 4.29 26.50
N PRO A 293 -5.75 3.63 27.51
CA PRO A 293 -4.70 2.63 27.30
C PRO A 293 -5.16 1.45 26.43
N LYS A 294 -6.48 1.19 26.37
CA LYS A 294 -7.11 0.17 25.51
C LYS A 294 -7.17 0.58 24.04
N CYS A 295 -7.09 1.89 23.77
CA CYS A 295 -7.04 2.50 22.44
C CYS A 295 -5.62 2.93 22.05
N ALA A 296 -4.73 3.13 23.03
CA ALA A 296 -3.41 3.70 22.87
C ALA A 296 -2.35 2.74 22.33
N ALA A 297 -2.60 1.42 22.34
CA ALA A 297 -1.72 0.49 21.65
C ALA A 297 -2.02 0.54 20.14
N PRO A 298 -1.18 1.16 19.30
CA PRO A 298 -1.37 1.06 17.87
C PRO A 298 -1.26 -0.42 17.47
N LEU A 299 -2.33 -1.00 16.93
CA LEU A 299 -2.26 -2.15 16.02
C LEU A 299 -1.07 -1.88 15.08
N ASP A 300 -0.09 -2.78 15.16
CA ASP A 300 1.18 -2.65 14.48
C ASP A 300 0.93 -2.31 12.99
N LEU A 301 1.58 -1.29 12.44
CA LEU A 301 1.32 -0.86 11.05
C LEU A 301 1.52 -2.01 10.06
N TYR A 302 2.38 -2.95 10.42
CA TYR A 302 2.73 -4.11 9.61
C TYR A 302 1.65 -5.20 9.57
N ILE A 303 0.73 -5.21 10.56
CA ILE A 303 -0.34 -6.21 10.64
C ILE A 303 -1.67 -5.74 10.05
N ARG A 304 -1.76 -4.46 9.66
CA ARG A 304 -2.89 -3.89 8.91
C ARG A 304 -3.07 -4.62 7.57
#